data_AF-A0A7S2NZE5-F1
#
_entry.id   AF-A0A7S2NZE5-F1
#
_cell.length_a   1.000
_cell.length_b   1.000
_cell.length_c   1.000
_cell.angle_alpha   90.00
_cell.angle_beta   90.00
_cell.angle_gamma   90.00
#
_symmetry.space_group_name_H-M   'P 1'
#
loop_
_entity.id
_entity.type
_entity.pdbx_description
1 polymer ?
#
loop_
_entity_poly.entity_id
_entity_poly.type
_entity_poly.pdbx_seq_one_letter_code
_entity_poly.pdbx_strand_id
1 'polypeptide(L)'
;AASGGRGLFSHLLLIVAASFGSMRCARLKAQTSRQSVLYQSLGQAGPWFRTLRTMCWCTFGLAVASNAVQYLQKSIERTWRRNLTHRLHEAYFRRHNYYRIAQGADSGSDGSTAAILDADVRIAEDVPRLCASISALVTSLVAGGFQAIVFSRALCHMGRRGALAAAFVQAYCWATYAVGNNLLPEDIADKSRRTAASRSLLRRALCRAEVHCQAISALQGGAVELDDLSR
;
A
#
# COMPACT_ATOMS: atom_id res chain seq x y z
N ALA A 1 19.92 9.44 -9.65
CA ALA A 1 18.66 9.19 -10.40
C ALA A 1 18.71 7.89 -11.22
N ALA A 2 19.84 7.53 -11.85
CA ALA A 2 19.94 6.36 -12.74
C ALA A 2 19.77 4.97 -12.11
N SER A 3 19.94 4.81 -10.79
CA SER A 3 19.74 3.52 -10.09
C SER A 3 18.27 3.20 -9.80
N GLY A 4 17.41 4.22 -9.67
CA GLY A 4 15.99 4.03 -9.36
C GLY A 4 15.18 3.42 -10.52
N GLY A 5 15.49 3.82 -11.75
CA GLY A 5 14.80 3.31 -12.94
C GLY A 5 15.07 1.83 -13.22
N ARG A 6 16.32 1.36 -12.99
CA ARG A 6 16.69 -0.05 -13.18
C ARG A 6 15.99 -0.96 -12.15
N GLY A 7 15.85 -0.49 -10.91
CA GLY A 7 15.10 -1.20 -9.87
C GLY A 7 13.62 -1.35 -10.20
N LEU A 8 12.97 -0.29 -10.67
CA LEU A 8 11.56 -0.32 -11.08
C LEU A 8 11.32 -1.29 -12.24
N PHE A 9 12.17 -1.28 -13.27
CA PHE A 9 12.03 -2.20 -14.39
C PHE A 9 12.18 -3.67 -13.95
N SER A 10 13.16 -3.97 -13.08
CA SER A 10 13.32 -5.33 -12.53
C SER A 10 12.11 -5.76 -11.69
N HIS A 11 11.49 -4.83 -10.97
CA HIS A 11 10.29 -5.08 -10.17
C HIS A 11 9.07 -5.38 -11.04
N LEU A 12 8.86 -4.59 -12.09
CA LEU A 12 7.81 -4.83 -13.07
C LEU A 12 8.00 -6.18 -13.76
N LEU A 13 9.22 -6.51 -14.18
CA LEU A 13 9.52 -7.78 -14.84
C LEU A 13 9.28 -8.97 -13.92
N LEU A 14 9.63 -8.87 -12.64
CA LEU A 14 9.37 -9.92 -11.64
C LEU A 14 7.88 -10.07 -11.34
N ILE A 15 7.12 -8.99 -11.26
CA ILE A 15 5.66 -9.06 -11.09
C ILE A 15 5.01 -9.75 -12.29
N VAL A 16 5.46 -9.42 -13.50
CA VAL A 16 5.01 -10.07 -14.74
C VAL A 16 5.35 -11.56 -14.71
N ALA A 17 6.58 -11.92 -14.37
CA ALA A 17 7.02 -13.31 -14.27
C ALA A 17 6.24 -14.10 -13.22
N ALA A 18 6.03 -13.53 -12.03
CA ALA A 18 5.23 -14.10 -10.96
C ALA A 18 3.76 -14.29 -11.39
N SER A 19 3.20 -13.34 -12.15
CA SER A 19 1.83 -13.43 -12.65
C SER A 19 1.67 -14.53 -13.70
N PHE A 20 2.64 -14.68 -14.60
CA PHE A 20 2.68 -15.83 -15.53
C PHE A 20 2.84 -17.16 -14.79
N GLY A 21 3.68 -17.20 -13.75
CA GLY A 21 3.84 -18.37 -12.87
C GLY A 21 2.53 -18.75 -12.19
N SER A 22 1.81 -17.77 -11.63
CA SER A 22 0.50 -17.96 -11.00
C SER A 22 -0.53 -18.55 -11.99
N MET A 23 -0.59 -18.02 -13.21
CA MET A 23 -1.45 -18.55 -14.28
C MET A 23 -1.08 -20.01 -14.66
N ARG A 24 0.21 -20.33 -14.72
CA ARG A 24 0.70 -21.69 -14.97
C ARG A 24 0.30 -22.64 -13.85
N CYS A 25 0.48 -22.23 -12.59
CA CYS A 25 0.06 -23.04 -11.46
C CYS A 25 -1.47 -23.23 -11.47
N ALA A 26 -2.29 -22.23 -11.82
CA ALA A 26 -3.74 -22.40 -11.94
C ALA A 26 -4.14 -23.48 -12.97
N ARG A 27 -3.48 -23.52 -14.14
CA ARG A 27 -3.69 -24.58 -15.15
C ARG A 27 -3.24 -25.94 -14.64
N LEU A 28 -2.10 -26.00 -13.96
CA LEU A 28 -1.61 -27.23 -13.34
C LEU A 28 -2.57 -27.73 -12.25
N LYS A 29 -3.22 -26.84 -11.46
CA LYS A 29 -4.24 -27.22 -10.45
C LYS A 29 -5.41 -27.94 -11.12
N ALA A 30 -5.89 -27.39 -12.25
CA ALA A 30 -6.98 -27.98 -13.02
C ALA A 30 -6.58 -29.33 -13.66
N GLN A 31 -5.31 -29.50 -14.03
CA GLN A 31 -4.80 -30.78 -14.52
C GLN A 31 -4.69 -31.81 -13.39
N THR A 32 -4.16 -31.43 -12.23
CA THR A 32 -4.03 -32.34 -11.08
C THR A 32 -5.39 -32.82 -10.57
N SER A 33 -6.43 -31.97 -10.58
CA SER A 33 -7.78 -32.38 -10.18
C SER A 33 -8.40 -33.38 -11.17
N ARG A 34 -8.15 -33.23 -12.48
CA ARG A 34 -8.55 -34.24 -13.47
C ARG A 34 -7.79 -35.55 -13.25
N GLN A 35 -6.49 -35.48 -12.98
CA GLN A 35 -5.66 -36.66 -12.75
C GLN A 35 -6.00 -37.37 -11.43
N SER A 36 -6.44 -36.66 -10.38
CA SER A 36 -6.88 -37.30 -9.14
C SER A 36 -8.16 -38.11 -9.32
N VAL A 37 -9.09 -37.62 -10.14
CA VAL A 37 -10.30 -38.38 -10.52
C VAL A 37 -9.92 -39.63 -11.33
N LEU A 38 -8.98 -39.49 -12.27
CA LEU A 38 -8.50 -40.63 -13.07
C LEU A 38 -7.73 -41.65 -12.22
N TYR A 39 -6.98 -41.21 -11.22
CA TYR A 39 -6.33 -42.11 -10.26
C TYR A 39 -7.38 -42.92 -9.48
N GLN A 40 -8.43 -42.26 -9.01
CA GLN A 40 -9.50 -42.91 -8.25
C GLN A 40 -10.32 -43.89 -9.10
N SER A 41 -10.49 -43.63 -10.41
CA SER A 41 -11.27 -44.48 -11.31
C SER A 41 -10.48 -45.60 -12.01
N LEU A 42 -9.22 -45.36 -12.37
CA LEU A 42 -8.41 -46.26 -13.21
C LEU A 42 -7.15 -46.80 -12.51
N GLY A 43 -6.88 -46.40 -11.26
CA GLY A 43 -5.71 -46.87 -10.50
C GLY A 43 -4.35 -46.41 -11.04
N GLN A 44 -4.31 -45.49 -12.01
CA GLN A 44 -3.06 -45.06 -12.66
C GLN A 44 -2.30 -44.04 -11.82
N ALA A 45 -1.42 -44.51 -10.92
CA ALA A 45 -0.63 -43.65 -10.03
C ALA A 45 0.46 -42.83 -10.74
N GLY A 46 1.06 -43.36 -11.81
CA GLY A 46 2.24 -42.77 -12.46
C GLY A 46 2.05 -41.35 -13.02
N PRO A 47 1.03 -41.09 -13.86
CA PRO A 47 0.72 -39.75 -14.36
C PRO A 47 0.37 -38.76 -13.24
N TRP A 48 -0.35 -39.22 -12.21
CA TRP A 48 -0.71 -38.41 -11.05
C TRP A 48 0.53 -37.91 -10.30
N PHE A 49 1.45 -38.80 -9.93
CA PHE A 49 2.71 -38.40 -9.27
C PHE A 49 3.57 -37.45 -10.12
N ARG A 50 3.61 -37.65 -11.45
CA ARG A 50 4.33 -36.72 -12.35
C ARG A 50 3.75 -35.31 -12.30
N THR A 51 2.42 -35.19 -12.35
CA THR A 51 1.75 -33.88 -12.25
C THR A 51 1.90 -33.24 -10.88
N LEU A 52 1.84 -34.04 -9.81
CA LEU A 52 2.08 -33.58 -8.43
C LEU A 52 3.49 -32.99 -8.27
N ARG A 53 4.51 -33.68 -8.78
CA ARG A 53 5.89 -33.19 -8.77
C ARG A 53 6.03 -31.84 -9.50
N THR A 54 5.48 -31.72 -10.70
CA THR A 54 5.52 -30.44 -11.44
C THR A 54 4.78 -29.32 -10.71
N MET A 55 3.75 -29.67 -9.94
CA MET A 55 3.01 -28.73 -9.12
C MET A 55 3.88 -28.18 -7.98
N CYS A 56 4.56 -29.06 -7.24
CA CYS A 56 5.48 -28.66 -6.18
C CYS A 56 6.60 -27.75 -6.68
N TRP A 57 7.14 -28.03 -7.88
CA TRP A 57 8.14 -27.15 -8.50
C TRP A 57 7.56 -25.77 -8.90
N CYS A 58 6.34 -25.73 -9.44
CA CYS A 58 5.66 -24.48 -9.79
C CYS A 58 5.40 -23.63 -8.55
N THR A 59 4.88 -24.23 -7.48
CA THR A 59 4.57 -23.52 -6.23
C THR A 59 5.82 -23.04 -5.54
N PHE A 60 6.90 -23.83 -5.54
CA PHE A 60 8.20 -23.39 -5.03
C PHE A 60 8.72 -22.18 -5.81
N GLY A 61 8.73 -22.23 -7.14
CA GLY A 61 9.14 -21.10 -7.98
C GLY A 61 8.29 -19.84 -7.74
N LEU A 62 6.98 -20.01 -7.57
CA LEU A 62 6.08 -18.91 -7.25
C LEU A 62 6.35 -18.30 -5.86
N ALA A 63 6.68 -19.13 -4.87
CA ALA A 63 7.05 -18.67 -3.53
C ALA A 63 8.36 -17.87 -3.55
N VAL A 64 9.35 -18.29 -4.34
CA VAL A 64 10.59 -17.50 -4.51
C VAL A 64 10.28 -16.16 -5.18
N ALA A 65 9.45 -16.16 -6.22
CA ALA A 65 9.07 -14.94 -6.92
C ALA A 65 8.28 -13.98 -6.03
N SER A 66 7.36 -14.47 -5.20
CA SER A 66 6.58 -13.61 -4.29
C SER A 66 7.47 -12.95 -3.23
N ASN A 67 8.43 -13.70 -2.67
CA ASN A 67 9.44 -13.15 -1.75
C ASN A 67 10.32 -12.09 -2.43
N ALA A 68 10.73 -12.32 -3.69
CA ALA A 68 11.51 -11.35 -4.45
C ALA A 68 10.72 -10.04 -4.71
N VAL A 69 9.42 -10.15 -5.03
CA VAL A 69 8.53 -8.98 -5.20
C VAL A 69 8.38 -8.19 -3.90
N GLN A 70 8.22 -8.86 -2.75
CA GLN A 70 8.16 -8.21 -1.44
C GLN A 70 9.48 -7.50 -1.08
N TYR A 71 10.61 -8.12 -1.35
CA TYR A 71 11.92 -7.52 -1.13
C TYR A 71 12.10 -6.22 -1.93
N LEU A 72 11.74 -6.26 -3.22
CA LEU A 72 11.83 -5.09 -4.09
C LEU A 72 10.84 -4.00 -3.72
N GLN A 73 9.62 -4.34 -3.28
CA GLN A 73 8.67 -3.36 -2.75
C GLN A 73 9.30 -2.58 -1.58
N LYS A 74 9.92 -3.28 -0.62
CA LYS A 74 10.62 -2.65 0.51
C LYS A 74 11.81 -1.79 0.06
N SER A 75 12.51 -2.20 -1.00
CA SER A 75 13.60 -1.42 -1.58
C SER A 75 13.11 -0.11 -2.23
N ILE A 76 11.98 -0.17 -2.93
CA ILE A 76 11.31 1.01 -3.52
C ILE A 76 10.85 1.96 -2.41
N GLU A 77 10.16 1.43 -1.41
CA GLU A 77 9.72 2.19 -0.23
C GLU A 77 10.89 2.95 0.40
N ARG A 78 12.01 2.27 0.67
CA ARG A 78 13.20 2.88 1.26
C ARG A 78 13.77 4.00 0.40
N THR A 79 13.83 3.78 -0.91
CA THR A 79 14.39 4.76 -1.86
C THR A 79 13.49 6.00 -1.95
N TRP A 80 12.18 5.80 -2.02
CA TRP A 80 11.21 6.89 -2.04
C TRP A 80 11.21 7.67 -0.74
N ARG A 81 11.23 6.98 0.40
CA ARG A 81 11.35 7.61 1.72
C ARG A 81 12.60 8.48 1.78
N ARG A 82 13.77 7.96 1.41
CA ARG A 82 15.02 8.73 1.41
C ARG A 82 14.92 9.99 0.54
N ASN A 83 14.40 9.85 -0.68
CA ASN A 83 14.29 10.98 -1.61
C ASN A 83 13.26 12.02 -1.14
N LEU A 84 12.11 11.58 -0.63
CA LEU A 84 11.05 12.46 -0.15
C LEU A 84 11.48 13.19 1.11
N THR A 85 12.05 12.48 2.08
CA THR A 85 12.59 13.09 3.30
C THR A 85 13.70 14.09 2.99
N HIS A 86 14.60 13.80 2.05
CA HIS A 86 15.66 14.75 1.66
C HIS A 86 15.08 16.03 1.05
N ARG A 87 14.13 15.90 0.11
CA ARG A 87 13.48 17.05 -0.54
C ARG A 87 12.67 17.89 0.45
N LEU A 88 11.95 17.23 1.36
CA LEU A 88 11.18 17.92 2.40
C LEU A 88 12.10 18.61 3.41
N HIS A 89 13.18 17.98 3.84
CA HIS A 89 14.16 18.62 4.74
C HIS A 89 14.81 19.84 4.10
N GLU A 90 15.19 19.74 2.82
CA GLU A 90 15.75 20.87 2.09
C GLU A 90 14.75 22.03 2.01
N ALA A 91 13.47 21.75 1.71
CA ALA A 91 12.42 22.77 1.66
C ALA A 91 12.10 23.36 3.05
N TYR A 92 12.20 22.56 4.11
CA TYR A 92 11.94 22.95 5.49
C TYR A 92 13.01 23.91 6.04
N PHE A 93 14.29 23.65 5.76
CA PHE A 93 15.39 24.51 6.22
C PHE A 93 15.70 25.68 5.29
N ARG A 94 15.26 25.62 4.03
CA ARG A 94 15.47 26.73 3.09
C ARG A 94 14.81 28.01 3.60
N ARG A 95 15.58 29.11 3.62
CA ARG A 95 15.12 30.46 3.99
C ARG A 95 14.39 30.55 5.34
N HIS A 96 14.81 29.76 6.34
CA HIS A 96 14.19 29.76 7.66
C HIS A 96 12.68 29.46 7.64
N ASN A 97 12.21 28.69 6.65
CA ASN A 97 10.79 28.33 6.53
C ASN A 97 10.25 27.63 7.78
N TYR A 98 11.08 26.86 8.49
CA TYR A 98 10.69 26.25 9.75
C TYR A 98 10.20 27.29 10.79
N TYR A 99 10.80 28.48 10.88
CA TYR A 99 10.33 29.54 11.76
C TYR A 99 9.00 30.12 11.28
N ARG A 100 8.83 30.34 9.98
CA ARG A 100 7.58 30.85 9.38
C ARG A 100 6.41 29.90 9.63
N ILE A 101 6.65 28.60 9.48
CA ILE A 101 5.65 27.55 9.72
C ILE A 101 5.31 27.48 11.22
N ALA A 102 6.32 27.57 12.11
CA ALA A 102 6.11 27.55 13.56
C ALA A 102 5.34 28.77 14.07
N GLN A 103 5.54 29.94 13.46
CA GLN A 103 4.85 31.19 13.80
C GLN A 103 3.46 31.33 13.13
N GLY A 104 3.04 30.37 12.30
CA GLY A 104 1.76 30.43 11.58
C GLY A 104 1.69 31.52 10.50
N ALA A 105 2.84 32.05 10.07
CA ALA A 105 2.93 33.24 9.23
C ALA A 105 2.51 33.02 7.76
N ASP A 106 2.37 31.77 7.30
CA ASP A 106 1.94 31.44 5.93
C ASP A 106 0.40 31.32 5.77
N SER A 107 -0.38 31.95 6.65
CA SER A 107 -1.83 32.17 6.46
C SER A 107 -2.16 33.37 5.56
N GLY A 108 -1.23 33.83 4.72
CA GLY A 108 -1.41 35.03 3.89
C GLY A 108 -0.93 34.89 2.45
N SER A 109 -1.81 34.45 1.56
CA SER A 109 -2.11 35.07 0.23
C SER A 109 -3.07 34.23 -0.62
N ASP A 110 -3.22 32.93 -0.33
CA ASP A 110 -4.24 32.05 -0.91
C ASP A 110 -4.92 31.32 0.26
N GLY A 111 -6.22 31.55 0.47
CA GLY A 111 -7.02 31.03 1.60
C GLY A 111 -7.21 29.51 1.65
N SER A 112 -6.22 28.73 1.21
CA SER A 112 -6.29 27.28 1.02
C SER A 112 -5.42 26.46 1.98
N THR A 113 -4.42 27.05 2.64
CA THR A 113 -3.50 26.28 3.51
C THR A 113 -3.74 26.59 4.99
N ALA A 114 -4.54 25.76 5.65
CA ALA A 114 -4.59 25.72 7.11
C ALA A 114 -3.17 25.63 7.68
N ALA A 115 -2.87 26.37 8.75
CA ALA A 115 -1.57 26.33 9.42
C ALA A 115 -1.09 24.88 9.56
N ILE A 116 0.06 24.56 8.99
CA ILE A 116 0.59 23.19 8.97
C ILE A 116 1.03 22.85 10.40
N LEU A 117 0.11 22.27 11.17
CA LEU A 117 0.37 21.82 12.53
C LEU A 117 1.43 20.71 12.52
N ASP A 118 2.47 20.89 13.34
CA ASP A 118 3.52 19.90 13.63
C ASP A 118 4.22 19.34 12.37
N ALA A 119 4.76 20.24 11.55
CA ALA A 119 5.41 19.88 10.28
C ALA A 119 6.58 18.91 10.44
N ASP A 120 7.36 19.03 11.51
CA ASP A 120 8.43 18.12 11.91
C ASP A 120 7.92 16.71 12.20
N VAL A 121 6.84 16.59 12.98
CA VAL A 121 6.17 15.30 13.27
C VAL A 121 5.63 14.67 11.99
N ARG A 122 5.03 15.46 11.10
CA ARG A 122 4.53 14.95 9.80
C ARG A 122 5.66 14.45 8.91
N ILE A 123 6.78 15.16 8.83
CA ILE A 123 7.95 14.71 8.06
C ILE A 123 8.52 13.41 8.65
N ALA A 124 8.50 13.23 9.97
CA ALA A 124 9.02 12.05 10.63
C ALA A 124 8.08 10.83 10.56
N GLU A 125 6.78 11.00 10.77
CA GLU A 125 5.80 9.92 10.87
C GLU A 125 5.01 9.66 9.59
N ASP A 126 4.56 10.71 8.89
CA ASP A 126 3.65 10.54 7.77
C ASP A 126 4.40 10.18 6.49
N VAL A 127 5.61 10.71 6.30
CA VAL A 127 6.46 10.34 5.15
C VAL A 127 6.73 8.84 5.06
N PRO A 128 7.20 8.13 6.11
CA PRO A 128 7.38 6.68 6.02
C PRO A 128 6.07 5.93 5.80
N ARG A 129 4.98 6.33 6.48
CA ARG A 129 3.66 5.70 6.29
C ARG A 129 3.15 5.87 4.86
N LEU A 130 3.29 7.08 4.30
CA LEU A 130 2.92 7.41 2.93
C LEU A 130 3.73 6.56 1.93
N CYS A 131 5.06 6.51 2.08
CA CYS A 131 5.90 5.72 1.20
C CYS A 131 5.57 4.22 1.27
N ALA A 132 5.31 3.69 2.46
CA ALA A 132 4.87 2.30 2.65
C ALA A 132 3.54 2.04 1.92
N SER A 133 2.53 2.88 2.15
CA SER A 133 1.21 2.75 1.53
C SER A 133 1.26 2.88 0.00
N ILE A 134 1.97 3.87 -0.54
CA ILE A 134 2.07 4.06 -2.00
C ILE A 134 2.85 2.89 -2.63
N SER A 135 3.94 2.43 -2.01
CA SER A 135 4.72 1.30 -2.55
C SER A 135 3.88 0.00 -2.59
N ALA A 136 3.10 -0.25 -1.54
CA ALA A 136 2.17 -1.38 -1.49
C ALA A 136 1.07 -1.25 -2.55
N LEU A 137 0.48 -0.06 -2.66
CA LEU A 137 -0.58 0.24 -3.62
C LEU A 137 -0.12 0.09 -5.07
N VAL A 138 1.05 0.63 -5.41
CA VAL A 138 1.63 0.51 -6.76
C VAL A 138 1.92 -0.96 -7.07
N THR A 139 2.46 -1.71 -6.12
CA THR A 139 2.74 -3.14 -6.31
C THR A 139 1.45 -3.93 -6.55
N SER A 140 0.40 -3.67 -5.77
CA SER A 140 -0.89 -4.35 -5.91
C SER A 140 -1.63 -3.96 -7.19
N LEU A 141 -1.59 -2.69 -7.60
CA LEU A 141 -2.16 -2.20 -8.86
C LEU A 141 -1.50 -2.85 -10.08
N VAL A 142 -0.16 -2.92 -10.10
CA VAL A 142 0.56 -3.54 -11.22
C VAL A 142 0.28 -5.04 -11.28
N ALA A 143 0.36 -5.73 -10.14
CA ALA A 143 0.12 -7.17 -10.08
C ALA A 143 -1.34 -7.51 -10.47
N GLY A 144 -2.31 -6.81 -9.87
CA GLY A 144 -3.73 -6.99 -10.13
C GLY A 144 -4.12 -6.63 -11.56
N GLY A 145 -3.64 -5.49 -12.08
CA GLY A 145 -3.89 -5.05 -13.44
C GLY A 145 -3.33 -6.03 -14.48
N PHE A 146 -2.10 -6.50 -14.28
CA PHE A 146 -1.51 -7.49 -15.17
C PHE A 146 -2.24 -8.84 -15.10
N GLN A 147 -2.60 -9.32 -13.90
CA GLN A 147 -3.41 -10.53 -13.74
C GLN A 147 -4.75 -10.41 -14.44
N ALA A 148 -5.44 -9.26 -14.32
CA ALA A 148 -6.71 -9.00 -15.00
C ALA A 148 -6.56 -9.12 -16.52
N ILE A 149 -5.53 -8.51 -17.11
CA ILE A 149 -5.27 -8.58 -18.56
C ILE A 149 -5.02 -10.01 -19.02
N VAL A 150 -4.12 -10.73 -18.34
CA VAL A 150 -3.73 -12.10 -18.74
C VAL A 150 -4.91 -13.06 -18.54
N PHE A 151 -5.68 -12.90 -17.46
CA PHE A 151 -6.89 -13.69 -17.20
C PHE A 151 -7.97 -13.44 -18.25
N SER A 152 -8.28 -12.18 -18.54
CA SER A 152 -9.22 -11.81 -19.60
C SER A 152 -8.78 -12.37 -20.95
N ARG A 153 -7.49 -12.28 -21.30
CA ARG A 153 -6.97 -12.89 -22.54
C ARG A 153 -7.13 -14.41 -22.57
N ALA A 154 -6.87 -15.09 -21.45
CA ALA A 154 -7.03 -16.53 -21.36
C ALA A 154 -8.49 -16.97 -21.54
N LEU A 155 -9.45 -16.20 -21.01
CA LEU A 155 -10.89 -16.45 -21.21
C LEU A 155 -11.30 -16.19 -22.66
N CYS A 156 -10.81 -15.12 -23.29
CA CYS A 156 -11.11 -14.84 -24.70
C CYS A 156 -10.64 -15.96 -25.64
N HIS A 157 -9.53 -16.63 -25.32
CA HIS A 157 -9.06 -17.80 -26.09
C HIS A 157 -9.95 -19.05 -25.95
N MET A 158 -10.88 -19.10 -24.98
CA MET A 158 -11.85 -20.21 -24.85
C MET A 158 -13.07 -20.07 -25.77
N GLY A 159 -13.11 -19.04 -26.62
CA GLY A 159 -14.16 -18.78 -27.62
C GLY A 159 -15.15 -17.70 -27.22
N ARG A 160 -16.21 -17.53 -28.02
CA ARG A 160 -17.19 -16.42 -27.89
C ARG A 160 -17.84 -16.36 -26.51
N ARG A 161 -18.18 -17.51 -25.91
CA ARG A 161 -18.76 -17.59 -24.56
C ARG A 161 -17.75 -17.18 -23.47
N GLY A 162 -16.47 -17.48 -23.68
CA GLY A 162 -15.39 -17.07 -22.77
C GLY A 162 -15.13 -15.56 -22.80
N ALA A 163 -15.21 -14.94 -23.98
CA ALA A 163 -15.11 -13.48 -24.12
C ALA A 163 -16.25 -12.74 -23.41
N LEU A 164 -17.49 -13.25 -23.52
CA LEU A 164 -18.63 -12.70 -22.79
C LEU A 164 -18.46 -12.83 -21.27
N ALA A 165 -17.96 -13.98 -20.79
CA ALA A 165 -17.68 -14.18 -19.37
C ALA A 165 -16.59 -13.21 -18.86
N ALA A 166 -15.54 -12.95 -19.66
CA ALA A 166 -14.51 -11.97 -19.30
C ALA A 166 -15.09 -10.56 -19.19
N ALA A 167 -15.93 -10.15 -20.15
CA ALA A 167 -16.59 -8.85 -20.11
C ALA A 167 -17.51 -8.72 -18.88
N PHE A 168 -18.25 -9.77 -18.54
CA PHE A 168 -19.12 -9.78 -17.37
C PHE A 168 -18.33 -9.63 -16.06
N VAL A 169 -17.21 -10.35 -15.91
CA VAL A 169 -16.34 -10.23 -14.71
C VAL A 169 -15.78 -8.81 -14.59
N GLN A 170 -15.32 -8.21 -15.68
CA GLN A 170 -14.80 -6.84 -15.65
C GLN A 170 -15.92 -5.83 -15.34
N ALA A 171 -17.10 -5.99 -15.95
CA ALA A 171 -18.26 -5.16 -15.66
C ALA A 171 -18.69 -5.27 -14.19
N TYR A 172 -18.64 -6.47 -13.61
CA TYR A 172 -18.90 -6.70 -12.19
C TYR A 172 -17.91 -5.95 -11.30
N CYS A 173 -16.60 -6.03 -11.58
CA CYS A 173 -15.59 -5.29 -10.81
C CYS A 173 -15.74 -3.77 -10.94
N TRP A 174 -16.11 -3.27 -12.12
CA TRP A 174 -16.41 -1.85 -12.31
C TRP A 174 -17.68 -1.43 -11.57
N ALA A 175 -18.71 -2.27 -11.59
CA ALA A 175 -19.95 -2.02 -10.87
C ALA A 175 -19.72 -1.99 -9.35
N THR A 176 -18.95 -2.93 -8.79
CA THR A 176 -18.62 -2.90 -7.35
C THR A 176 -17.80 -1.67 -6.98
N TYR A 177 -16.85 -1.25 -7.83
CA TYR A 177 -16.13 0.00 -7.63
C TYR A 177 -17.05 1.22 -7.66
N ALA A 178 -17.94 1.32 -8.65
CA ALA A 178 -18.88 2.43 -8.78
C ALA A 178 -19.88 2.47 -7.61
N VAL A 179 -20.38 1.31 -7.17
CA VAL A 179 -21.25 1.20 -6.00
C VAL A 179 -20.51 1.64 -4.74
N GLY A 180 -19.28 1.15 -4.54
CA GLY A 180 -18.45 1.54 -3.39
C GLY A 180 -18.16 3.04 -3.35
N ASN A 181 -17.87 3.66 -4.50
CA ASN A 181 -17.55 5.08 -4.57
C ASN A 181 -18.77 6.00 -4.50
N ASN A 182 -19.91 5.59 -5.08
CA ASN A 182 -21.07 6.47 -5.25
C ASN A 182 -22.20 6.22 -4.23
N LEU A 183 -22.38 4.99 -3.74
CA LEU A 183 -23.43 4.66 -2.77
C LEU A 183 -22.94 4.66 -1.31
N LEU A 184 -21.63 4.46 -1.09
CA LEU A 184 -21.01 4.54 0.23
C LEU A 184 -20.01 5.71 0.27
N PRO A 185 -20.46 6.99 0.11
CA PRO A 185 -19.59 8.14 0.31
C PRO A 185 -19.36 8.31 1.81
N GLU A 186 -18.58 7.41 2.40
CA GLU A 186 -18.01 7.62 3.71
C GLU A 186 -16.70 8.38 3.48
N ASP A 187 -16.65 9.65 3.88
CA ASP A 187 -15.44 10.47 3.80
C ASP A 187 -14.41 9.99 4.83
N ILE A 188 -13.82 8.83 4.57
CA ILE A 188 -12.74 8.23 5.37
C ILE A 188 -11.57 9.21 5.48
N ALA A 189 -11.35 10.00 4.43
CA ALA A 189 -10.34 11.06 4.41
C ALA A 189 -10.60 12.11 5.50
N ASP A 190 -11.84 12.59 5.63
CA ASP A 190 -12.18 13.60 6.64
C ASP A 190 -12.17 13.01 8.05
N LYS A 191 -12.65 11.78 8.22
CA LYS A 191 -12.54 11.07 9.50
C LYS A 191 -11.08 10.91 9.92
N SER A 192 -10.23 10.46 9.00
CA SER A 192 -8.79 10.31 9.24
C SER A 192 -8.12 11.65 9.57
N ARG A 193 -8.48 12.73 8.86
CA ARG A 193 -7.99 14.09 9.15
C ARG A 193 -8.38 14.55 10.54
N ARG A 194 -9.63 14.35 10.96
CA ARG A 194 -10.11 14.72 12.30
C ARG A 194 -9.37 13.94 13.39
N THR A 195 -9.25 12.63 13.24
CA THR A 195 -8.49 11.78 14.19
C THR A 195 -7.02 12.19 14.25
N ALA A 196 -6.40 12.51 13.12
CA ALA A 196 -5.02 12.99 13.07
C ALA A 196 -4.87 14.36 13.77
N ALA A 197 -5.81 15.28 13.58
CA ALA A 197 -5.81 16.58 14.22
C ALA A 197 -5.91 16.45 15.75
N SER A 198 -6.87 15.68 16.28
CA SER A 198 -6.99 15.44 17.73
C SER A 198 -5.72 14.81 18.32
N ARG A 199 -5.13 13.83 17.62
CA ARG A 199 -3.87 13.19 18.05
C ARG A 199 -2.70 14.18 18.07
N SER A 200 -2.63 15.10 17.10
CA SER A 200 -1.58 16.13 17.08
C SER A 200 -1.72 17.11 18.24
N LEU A 201 -2.93 17.56 18.54
CA LEU A 201 -3.23 18.44 19.68
C LEU A 201 -2.83 17.79 21.01
N LEU A 202 -3.23 16.53 21.21
CA LEU A 202 -2.88 15.77 22.41
C LEU A 202 -1.35 15.66 22.58
N ARG A 203 -0.63 15.28 21.52
CA ARG A 203 0.84 15.18 21.57
C ARG A 203 1.51 16.51 21.88
N ARG A 204 1.00 17.59 21.31
CA ARG A 204 1.51 18.94 21.58
C ARG A 204 1.31 19.33 23.04
N ALA A 205 0.13 19.05 23.60
CA ALA A 205 -0.15 19.29 25.02
C ALA A 205 0.77 18.46 25.93
N LEU A 206 1.00 17.18 25.60
CA LEU A 206 1.93 16.32 26.34
C LEU A 206 3.38 16.83 26.25
N CYS A 207 3.86 17.22 25.06
CA CYS A 207 5.21 17.78 24.91
C CYS A 207 5.36 19.10 25.68
N ARG A 208 4.33 19.96 25.67
CA ARG A 208 4.30 21.19 26.48
C ARG A 208 4.40 20.87 27.97
N ALA A 209 3.65 19.88 28.45
CA ALA A 209 3.67 19.47 29.85
C ALA A 209 5.04 18.89 30.26
N GLU A 210 5.69 18.14 29.37
CA GLU A 210 7.03 17.61 29.60
C GLU A 210 8.09 18.72 29.66
N VAL A 211 8.08 19.65 28.71
CA VAL A 211 9.03 20.78 28.66
C VAL A 211 8.84 21.73 29.84
N HIS A 212 7.60 21.95 30.29
CA HIS A 212 7.27 22.86 31.39
C HIS A 212 6.95 22.14 32.72
N CYS A 213 7.41 20.89 32.89
CA CYS A 213 7.09 20.07 34.06
C CYS A 213 7.51 20.72 35.39
N GLN A 214 8.64 21.44 35.41
CA GLN A 214 9.11 22.16 36.60
C GLN A 214 8.18 23.32 36.98
N ALA A 215 7.68 24.08 36.00
CA ALA A 215 6.75 25.17 36.26
C ALA A 215 5.37 24.64 36.72
N ILE A 216 4.89 23.58 36.08
CA ILE A 216 3.61 22.93 36.44
C ILE A 216 3.67 22.35 37.86
N SER A 217 4.79 21.70 38.21
CA SER A 217 4.99 21.15 39.56
C SER A 217 5.16 22.25 40.62
N ALA A 218 5.88 23.32 40.32
CA ALA A 218 6.03 24.47 41.22
C ALA A 218 4.69 25.17 41.51
N LEU A 219 3.79 25.23 40.52
CA LEU A 219 2.45 25.81 40.65
C LEU A 219 1.39 24.82 41.14
N GLN A 220 1.76 23.55 41.39
CA GLN A 220 0.82 22.46 41.69
C GLN A 220 -0.33 22.32 40.66
N GLY A 221 -0.07 22.69 39.40
CA GLY A 221 -1.07 22.74 38.32
C GLY A 221 -1.45 21.40 37.70
N GLY A 222 -0.95 20.28 38.23
CA GLY A 222 -1.11 18.96 37.61
C GLY A 222 -2.56 18.51 37.43
N ALA A 223 -3.45 18.84 38.36
CA ALA A 223 -4.87 18.50 38.25
C ALA A 223 -5.59 19.29 37.13
N VAL A 224 -5.17 20.55 36.90
CA VAL A 224 -5.74 21.42 35.86
C VAL A 224 -5.30 20.95 34.48
N GLU A 225 -4.01 20.63 34.34
CA GLU A 225 -3.45 20.09 33.10
C GLU A 225 -4.06 18.71 32.75
N LEU A 226 -4.38 17.89 33.75
CA LEU A 226 -5.04 16.60 33.53
C LEU A 226 -6.51 16.77 33.09
N ASP A 227 -7.24 17.73 33.65
CA ASP A 227 -8.61 18.06 33.23
C ASP A 227 -8.63 18.57 31.78
N ASP A 228 -7.69 19.43 31.41
CA ASP A 228 -7.55 19.98 30.05
C ASP A 228 -7.22 18.90 29.01
N LEU A 229 -6.42 17.89 29.37
CA LEU A 229 -6.11 16.74 28.51
C LEU A 229 -7.29 15.77 28.32
N SER A 230 -8.28 15.81 29.21
CA SER A 230 -9.44 14.89 29.20
C SER A 230 -10.64 15.40 28.39
N ARG A 231 -10.61 16.67 27.98
CA ARG A 231 -11.62 17.34 27.14
C ARG A 231 -11.34 17.19 25.66
#